data_AF-A0A933QQ58-F1
#
_entry.id   AF-A0A933QQ58-F1
#
_cell.length_a   1.000
_cell.length_b   1.000
_cell.length_c   1.000
_cell.angle_alpha   90.00
_cell.angle_beta   90.00
_cell.angle_gamma   90.00
#
_symmetry.space_group_name_H-M   'P 1'
#
loop_
_entity.id
_entity.type
_entity.pdbx_description
1 polymer ?
#
loop_
_entity_poly.entity_id
_entity_poly.type
_entity_poly.pdbx_seq_one_letter_code
_entity_poly.pdbx_strand_id
1 'polypeptide(L)'
;MDRGIPFSASEEIELYMRTYYSLLRSSGEIQIKSLIETHTQMDSSLHTHARDEYPDVSALVYSSLRLPDCVKQVRLVLLGQSEEVFDKAGFSDVETWQEVAAAGRRRKMFFDGQETLAAFIASASDIDDLIPILTAYQIEWNKIHDLLLQAGGIEHLRKSIISPEHMRKELLRTLQISNADLNTLENIWGNAFIPNLQAIGSARKEFALRLLAGSLVDYHKATHRWWDNIAETAAPLLKGRPVYFVSSNMHSFANLVSGLALKYERELINYIEDIRHDDLLKEYQAILAEKVGSSKENFLYYVMKKFMSDPENAKANQIRSVAESECGITTIPSDRYLDVGAQIIQVNKLIPERLDSRLDRKGMEHLRQSNAVIFNIDYPLGLAAYQIFSEISQSVDQIKGFYLMGKSATLNGRIGDVVMPNVVYDEHSQNTYLFRNCFAASDVEPYLVYGAVLDNQKAITVKGTFLQNRKFMELFYREGYTDIEMEAGPYLSALYEMSYPKRYPVNEIVRLYQTDFDIGILHYASDTPYSKGRNLGAVHTSYFGMDPTYATALAIMQRILRNEASQ
;
A
#
# COMPACT_ATOMS: atom_id res chain seq x y z
N MET A 1 -21.47 -23.97 8.95
CA MET A 1 -20.36 -23.60 8.06
C MET A 1 -19.30 -24.64 8.26
N ASP A 2 -19.13 -25.51 7.27
CA ASP A 2 -18.03 -26.46 7.26
C ASP A 2 -16.73 -25.63 7.14
N ARG A 3 -15.82 -25.81 8.09
CA ARG A 3 -14.70 -24.89 8.31
C ARG A 3 -13.46 -25.22 7.49
N GLY A 4 -13.54 -26.27 6.69
CA GLY A 4 -12.48 -26.67 5.79
C GLY A 4 -12.40 -25.70 4.64
N ILE A 5 -11.68 -24.59 4.81
CA ILE A 5 -10.87 -24.06 3.71
C ILE A 5 -9.97 -25.24 3.34
N PRO A 6 -10.18 -25.95 2.21
CA PRO A 6 -9.45 -27.16 1.92
C PRO A 6 -7.96 -26.80 1.88
N PHE A 7 -7.20 -27.34 2.83
CA PHE A 7 -5.75 -27.22 2.95
C PHE A 7 -5.04 -27.35 1.59
N SER A 8 -5.62 -28.16 0.69
CA SER A 8 -5.13 -28.42 -0.66
C SER A 8 -5.03 -27.21 -1.60
N ALA A 9 -5.73 -26.10 -1.34
CA ALA A 9 -5.70 -24.91 -2.20
C ALA A 9 -4.49 -23.99 -1.92
N SER A 10 -3.87 -24.13 -0.75
CA SER A 10 -2.73 -23.32 -0.30
C SER A 10 -1.44 -24.13 -0.07
N GLU A 11 -1.44 -25.44 -0.32
CA GLU A 11 -0.29 -26.32 -0.06
C GLU A 11 1.00 -25.83 -0.76
N GLU A 12 0.92 -25.45 -2.03
CA GLU A 12 2.09 -24.98 -2.78
C GLU A 12 2.59 -23.60 -2.30
N ILE A 13 1.66 -22.72 -1.87
CA ILE A 13 1.98 -21.43 -1.25
C ILE A 13 2.69 -21.67 0.09
N GLU A 14 2.12 -22.52 0.96
CA GLU A 14 2.71 -22.83 2.25
C GLU A 14 4.06 -23.55 2.13
N LEU A 15 4.26 -24.37 1.10
CA LEU A 15 5.54 -25.00 0.80
C LEU A 15 6.59 -23.94 0.46
N TYR A 16 6.26 -23.02 -0.44
CA TYR A 16 7.16 -21.91 -0.80
C TYR A 16 7.52 -21.07 0.44
N MET A 17 6.53 -20.71 1.25
CA MET A 17 6.73 -20.01 2.52
C MET A 17 7.67 -20.75 3.48
N ARG A 18 7.38 -22.03 3.73
CA ARG A 18 8.20 -22.87 4.60
C ARG A 18 9.65 -22.95 4.10
N THR A 19 9.84 -23.04 2.78
CA THR A 19 11.17 -23.09 2.16
C THR A 19 11.97 -21.83 2.45
N TYR A 20 11.46 -20.63 2.13
CA TYR A 20 12.25 -19.43 2.38
C TYR A 20 12.43 -19.14 3.87
N TYR A 21 11.43 -19.36 4.73
CA TYR A 21 11.61 -19.21 6.17
C TYR A 21 12.62 -20.21 6.76
N SER A 22 12.66 -21.44 6.24
CA SER A 22 13.66 -22.43 6.66
C SER A 22 15.06 -21.99 6.24
N LEU A 23 15.20 -21.49 5.02
CA LEU A 23 16.48 -21.00 4.52
C LEU A 23 16.94 -19.79 5.35
N LEU A 24 16.12 -18.74 5.52
CA LEU A 24 16.48 -17.49 6.22
C LEU A 24 16.95 -17.68 7.68
N ARG A 25 16.81 -18.87 8.28
CA ARG A 25 17.43 -19.22 9.57
C ARG A 25 18.95 -19.37 9.50
N SER A 26 19.51 -19.50 8.29
CA SER A 26 20.95 -19.56 8.07
C SER A 26 21.63 -18.27 8.51
N SER A 27 22.82 -18.38 9.12
CA SER A 27 23.64 -17.22 9.48
C SER A 27 24.35 -16.59 8.27
N GLY A 28 24.47 -17.35 7.17
CA GLY A 28 25.14 -16.93 5.94
C GLY A 28 24.18 -16.46 4.85
N GLU A 29 24.75 -16.03 3.73
CA GLU A 29 24.01 -15.63 2.54
C GLU A 29 23.27 -16.80 1.89
N ILE A 30 22.07 -16.53 1.38
CA ILE A 30 21.22 -17.52 0.73
C ILE A 30 20.87 -17.06 -0.67
N GLN A 31 21.19 -17.89 -1.65
CA GLN A 31 20.88 -17.59 -3.03
C GLN A 31 19.38 -17.77 -3.31
N ILE A 32 18.74 -16.75 -3.92
CA ILE A 32 17.34 -16.83 -4.38
C ILE A 32 17.13 -17.96 -5.38
N LYS A 33 18.19 -18.40 -6.07
CA LYS A 33 18.15 -19.57 -6.95
C LYS A 33 17.54 -20.81 -6.28
N SER A 34 17.76 -20.99 -4.97
CA SER A 34 17.21 -22.10 -4.19
C SER A 34 15.69 -22.03 -4.00
N LEU A 35 15.07 -20.87 -4.26
CA LEU A 35 13.64 -20.62 -4.10
C LEU A 35 12.86 -20.75 -5.41
N ILE A 36 13.55 -20.67 -6.56
CA ILE A 36 12.93 -20.61 -7.89
C ILE A 36 11.98 -21.78 -8.12
N GLU A 37 12.41 -23.01 -7.83
CA GLU A 37 11.57 -24.19 -8.06
C GLU A 37 10.25 -24.12 -7.28
N THR A 38 10.31 -23.85 -5.98
CA THR A 38 9.11 -23.73 -5.13
C THR A 38 8.25 -22.51 -5.49
N HIS A 39 8.85 -21.39 -5.90
CA HIS A 39 8.13 -20.21 -6.39
C HIS A 39 7.34 -20.54 -7.66
N THR A 40 7.98 -21.23 -8.59
CA THR A 40 7.39 -21.66 -9.85
C THR A 40 6.34 -22.77 -9.64
N GLN A 41 6.44 -23.55 -8.56
CA GLN A 41 5.43 -24.52 -8.13
C GLN A 41 4.19 -23.86 -7.51
N MET A 42 4.36 -22.76 -6.78
CA MET A 42 3.29 -21.99 -6.15
C MET A 42 2.24 -21.49 -7.15
N ASP A 43 2.63 -21.27 -8.42
CA ASP A 43 1.75 -20.85 -9.51
C ASP A 43 1.03 -19.52 -9.22
N SER A 44 1.82 -18.51 -8.83
CA SER A 44 1.30 -17.20 -8.44
C SER A 44 0.45 -16.56 -9.53
N SER A 45 -0.68 -15.97 -9.15
CA SER A 45 -1.52 -15.16 -10.06
C SER A 45 -0.78 -13.95 -10.64
N LEU A 46 0.28 -13.48 -9.96
CA LEU A 46 1.13 -12.38 -10.42
C LEU A 46 2.34 -12.84 -11.24
N HIS A 47 2.56 -14.15 -11.41
CA HIS A 47 3.71 -14.70 -12.14
C HIS A 47 3.33 -15.94 -12.97
N THR A 48 2.32 -15.77 -13.81
CA THR A 48 1.68 -16.86 -14.56
C THR A 48 2.62 -17.58 -15.53
N HIS A 49 3.65 -16.90 -16.04
CA HIS A 49 4.61 -17.49 -16.98
C HIS A 49 5.94 -17.87 -16.32
N ALA A 50 5.98 -18.05 -14.99
CA ALA A 50 7.20 -18.41 -14.25
C ALA A 50 7.91 -19.67 -14.81
N ARG A 51 7.14 -20.64 -15.34
CA ARG A 51 7.65 -21.90 -15.94
C ARG A 51 8.10 -21.78 -17.38
N ASP A 52 7.63 -20.76 -18.08
CA ASP A 52 7.84 -20.65 -19.52
C ASP A 52 9.26 -20.14 -19.82
N GLU A 53 9.75 -20.44 -21.02
CA GLU A 53 11.09 -19.98 -21.46
C GLU A 53 11.09 -18.49 -21.83
N TYR A 54 9.93 -17.94 -22.22
CA TYR A 54 9.75 -16.53 -22.52
C TYR A 54 9.37 -15.74 -21.26
N PRO A 55 9.65 -14.42 -21.22
CA PRO A 55 9.44 -13.62 -20.03
C PRO A 55 7.97 -13.27 -19.76
N ASP A 56 7.56 -13.32 -18.50
CA ASP A 56 6.38 -12.69 -17.94
C ASP A 56 6.63 -11.18 -17.73
N VAL A 57 6.37 -10.38 -18.76
CA VAL A 57 6.56 -8.92 -18.70
C VAL A 57 5.70 -8.28 -17.60
N SER A 58 4.52 -8.84 -17.30
CA SER A 58 3.67 -8.31 -16.24
C SER A 58 4.30 -8.51 -14.85
N ALA A 59 4.86 -9.69 -14.58
CA ALA A 59 5.57 -9.96 -13.33
C ALA A 59 6.84 -9.10 -13.21
N LEU A 60 7.60 -8.98 -14.30
CA LEU A 60 8.81 -8.14 -14.32
C LEU A 60 8.50 -6.67 -14.02
N VAL A 61 7.45 -6.12 -14.63
CA VAL A 61 7.00 -4.73 -14.38
C VAL A 61 6.50 -4.58 -12.95
N TYR A 62 5.69 -5.52 -12.47
CA TYR A 62 5.17 -5.50 -11.10
C TYR A 62 6.30 -5.47 -10.07
N SER A 63 7.33 -6.32 -10.24
CA SER A 63 8.50 -6.38 -9.37
C SER A 63 9.40 -5.16 -9.54
N SER A 64 9.64 -4.69 -10.77
CA SER A 64 10.47 -3.50 -11.03
C SER A 64 9.93 -2.24 -10.36
N LEU A 65 8.61 -2.06 -10.37
CA LEU A 65 7.98 -0.92 -9.69
C LEU A 65 8.08 -1.00 -8.15
N ARG A 66 8.34 -2.19 -7.58
CA ARG A 66 8.41 -2.43 -6.13
C ARG A 66 9.82 -2.62 -5.60
N LEU A 67 10.82 -2.43 -6.46
CA LEU A 67 12.23 -2.46 -6.13
C LEU A 67 12.86 -1.11 -6.52
N PRO A 68 13.89 -0.63 -5.80
CA PRO A 68 14.56 0.61 -6.15
C PRO A 68 15.36 0.47 -7.45
N ASP A 69 15.59 1.57 -8.16
CA ASP A 69 16.31 1.57 -9.46
C ASP A 69 17.74 0.99 -9.40
N CYS A 70 18.37 0.99 -8.22
CA CYS A 70 19.68 0.37 -7.99
C CYS A 70 19.64 -1.15 -8.04
N VAL A 71 18.45 -1.78 -8.00
CA VAL A 71 18.29 -3.25 -7.90
C VAL A 71 19.00 -4.04 -8.99
N LYS A 72 19.22 -3.44 -10.17
CA LYS A 72 20.05 -4.02 -11.24
C LYS A 72 21.49 -4.33 -10.81
N GLN A 73 22.07 -3.50 -9.93
CA GLN A 73 23.43 -3.65 -9.38
C GLN A 73 23.46 -4.51 -8.12
N VAL A 74 22.34 -4.60 -7.39
CA VAL A 74 22.27 -5.29 -6.09
C VAL A 74 22.54 -6.79 -6.24
N ARG A 75 23.54 -7.32 -5.54
CA ARG A 75 23.77 -8.76 -5.35
C ARG A 75 23.19 -9.22 -4.03
N LEU A 76 23.37 -8.47 -2.95
CA LEU A 76 22.99 -8.86 -1.60
C LEU A 76 21.85 -7.98 -1.07
N VAL A 77 20.79 -8.60 -0.55
CA VAL A 77 19.72 -7.93 0.19
C VAL A 77 19.78 -8.33 1.66
N LEU A 78 20.00 -7.33 2.52
CA LEU A 78 20.00 -7.47 3.97
C LEU A 78 18.63 -7.09 4.52
N LEU A 79 18.06 -7.92 5.39
CA LEU A 79 16.77 -7.69 6.02
C LEU A 79 16.97 -7.50 7.53
N GLY A 80 16.54 -6.36 8.06
CA GLY A 80 16.67 -6.03 9.48
C GLY A 80 15.57 -5.08 9.95
N GLN A 81 15.31 -5.03 11.26
CA GLN A 81 14.21 -4.22 11.83
C GLN A 81 14.66 -2.81 12.25
N SER A 82 15.95 -2.62 12.52
CA SER A 82 16.50 -1.35 12.99
C SER A 82 17.99 -1.25 12.68
N GLU A 83 18.54 -0.03 12.76
CA GLU A 83 19.98 0.22 12.55
C GLU A 83 20.87 -0.65 13.45
N GLU A 84 20.50 -0.84 14.72
CA GLU A 84 21.31 -1.63 15.65
C GLU A 84 21.32 -3.13 15.30
N VAL A 85 20.33 -3.61 14.55
CA VAL A 85 20.35 -4.98 14.00
C VAL A 85 21.41 -5.07 12.90
N PHE A 86 21.51 -4.06 12.04
CA PHE A 86 22.55 -3.98 11.01
C PHE A 86 23.94 -3.85 11.62
N ASP A 87 24.13 -2.95 12.59
CA ASP A 87 25.40 -2.72 13.28
C ASP A 87 25.94 -4.01 13.92
N LYS A 88 25.07 -4.74 14.65
CA LYS A 88 25.44 -6.00 15.30
C LYS A 88 25.87 -7.09 14.31
N ALA A 89 25.37 -7.02 13.08
CA ALA A 89 25.73 -7.96 12.02
C ALA A 89 26.99 -7.54 11.24
N GLY A 90 27.62 -6.41 11.60
CA GLY A 90 28.82 -5.89 10.98
C GLY A 90 28.57 -4.90 9.84
N PHE A 91 27.34 -4.43 9.66
CA PHE A 91 26.97 -3.41 8.68
C PHE A 91 26.72 -2.09 9.41
N SER A 92 27.79 -1.33 9.64
CA SER A 92 27.72 -0.07 10.38
C SER A 92 27.20 1.08 9.53
N ASP A 93 26.51 2.01 10.18
CA ASP A 93 26.08 3.29 9.60
C ASP A 93 25.19 3.12 8.34
N VAL A 94 24.33 2.10 8.33
CA VAL A 94 23.44 1.81 7.18
C VAL A 94 22.55 3.00 6.84
N GLU A 95 22.12 3.79 7.83
CA GLU A 95 21.31 4.99 7.56
C GLU A 95 22.11 6.12 6.86
N THR A 96 23.44 6.03 6.80
CA THR A 96 24.31 6.96 6.05
C THR A 96 24.53 6.55 4.59
N TRP A 97 24.14 5.32 4.22
CA TRP A 97 24.15 4.86 2.83
C TRP A 97 23.13 5.64 2.00
N GLN A 98 23.12 5.42 0.68
CA GLN A 98 22.18 6.11 -0.19
C GLN A 98 20.76 5.63 0.10
N GLU A 99 19.90 6.51 0.63
CA GLU A 99 18.46 6.24 0.74
C GLU A 99 17.87 6.05 -0.67
N VAL A 100 17.14 4.94 -0.85
CA VAL A 100 16.53 4.58 -2.14
C VAL A 100 15.08 4.17 -1.91
N ALA A 101 14.22 4.45 -2.89
CA ALA A 101 12.80 4.17 -2.81
C ALA A 101 12.30 3.45 -4.08
N ALA A 102 11.20 2.72 -3.95
CA ALA A 102 10.47 2.13 -5.06
C ALA A 102 9.15 2.87 -5.31
N ALA A 103 8.73 3.00 -6.57
CA ALA A 103 7.55 3.77 -6.95
C ALA A 103 6.21 3.13 -6.48
N GLY A 104 6.14 1.80 -6.46
CA GLY A 104 4.92 1.01 -6.27
C GLY A 104 4.79 0.35 -4.91
N ARG A 105 5.80 0.44 -4.03
CA ARG A 105 5.75 -0.08 -2.66
C ARG A 105 6.75 0.70 -1.81
N ARG A 106 6.24 1.41 -0.81
CA ARG A 106 7.07 2.12 0.17
C ARG A 106 7.72 1.12 1.12
N ARG A 107 9.02 1.29 1.33
CA ARG A 107 9.87 0.61 2.30
C ARG A 107 11.11 1.46 2.50
N LYS A 108 11.53 1.62 3.75
CA LYS A 108 12.81 2.25 4.07
C LYS A 108 13.94 1.34 3.60
N MET A 109 14.71 1.78 2.61
CA MET A 109 15.81 1.03 2.02
C MET A 109 17.03 1.91 1.80
N PHE A 110 18.21 1.30 1.93
CA PHE A 110 19.48 1.97 1.75
C PHE A 110 20.44 1.14 0.90
N PHE A 111 21.12 1.79 -0.05
CA PHE A 111 22.05 1.16 -0.98
C PHE A 111 23.48 1.62 -0.71
N ASP A 112 24.42 0.68 -0.60
CA ASP A 112 25.84 0.94 -0.32
C ASP A 112 26.61 1.61 -1.48
N GLY A 113 25.95 1.82 -2.62
CA GLY A 113 26.56 2.37 -3.84
C GLY A 113 27.32 1.33 -4.66
N GLN A 114 27.33 0.06 -4.25
CA GLN A 114 28.06 -1.03 -4.91
C GLN A 114 27.14 -2.21 -5.24
N GLU A 115 26.79 -3.03 -4.26
CA GLU A 115 26.03 -4.27 -4.48
C GLU A 115 25.08 -4.67 -3.34
N THR A 116 25.04 -3.92 -2.24
CA THR A 116 24.27 -4.28 -1.04
C THR A 116 23.09 -3.34 -0.84
N LEU A 117 21.90 -3.92 -0.70
CA LEU A 117 20.68 -3.24 -0.36
C LEU A 117 20.23 -3.63 1.05
N ALA A 118 20.20 -2.70 1.98
CA ALA A 118 19.56 -2.88 3.27
C ALA A 118 18.08 -2.52 3.17
N ALA A 119 17.19 -3.43 3.55
CA ALA A 119 15.76 -3.20 3.63
C ALA A 119 15.29 -3.33 5.09
N PHE A 120 14.66 -2.27 5.59
CA PHE A 120 14.05 -2.26 6.91
C PHE A 120 12.70 -2.97 6.84
N ILE A 121 12.49 -3.97 7.70
CA ILE A 121 11.28 -4.79 7.72
C ILE A 121 10.49 -4.56 9.00
N ALA A 122 9.21 -4.20 8.86
CA ALA A 122 8.30 -3.90 9.96
C ALA A 122 7.69 -5.18 10.55
N SER A 123 7.47 -6.19 9.72
CA SER A 123 6.88 -7.46 10.16
C SER A 123 7.28 -8.63 9.26
N ALA A 124 6.74 -9.82 9.55
CA ALA A 124 6.84 -10.98 8.67
C ALA A 124 6.23 -10.72 7.28
N SER A 125 5.21 -9.87 7.17
CA SER A 125 4.59 -9.53 5.88
C SER A 125 5.53 -8.78 4.93
N ASP A 126 6.57 -8.11 5.43
CA ASP A 126 7.60 -7.53 4.57
C ASP A 126 8.48 -8.60 3.92
N ILE A 127 8.79 -9.66 4.66
CA ILE A 127 9.53 -10.81 4.14
C ILE A 127 8.67 -11.53 3.09
N ASP A 128 7.40 -11.78 3.44
CA ASP A 128 6.41 -12.46 2.59
C ASP A 128 6.09 -11.68 1.30
N ASP A 129 6.31 -10.36 1.27
CA ASP A 129 6.17 -9.52 0.08
C ASP A 129 7.48 -9.43 -0.73
N LEU A 130 8.62 -9.14 -0.07
CA LEU A 130 9.88 -8.83 -0.75
C LEU A 130 10.53 -10.06 -1.41
N ILE A 131 10.47 -11.23 -0.77
CA ILE A 131 11.12 -12.44 -1.30
C ILE A 131 10.50 -12.91 -2.62
N PRO A 132 9.16 -13.05 -2.75
CA PRO A 132 8.55 -13.35 -4.04
C PRO A 132 8.85 -12.29 -5.11
N ILE A 133 8.87 -11.00 -4.75
CA ILE A 133 9.20 -9.91 -5.67
C ILE A 133 10.60 -10.10 -6.26
N LEU A 134 11.61 -10.32 -5.41
CA LEU A 134 13.00 -10.54 -5.83
C LEU A 134 13.15 -11.83 -6.64
N THR A 135 12.42 -12.88 -6.24
CA THR A 135 12.44 -14.18 -6.95
C THR A 135 11.86 -14.04 -8.36
N ALA A 136 10.71 -13.40 -8.50
CA ALA A 136 10.11 -13.12 -9.80
C ALA A 136 11.04 -12.23 -10.65
N TYR A 137 11.61 -11.17 -10.08
CA TYR A 137 12.56 -10.31 -10.79
C TYR A 137 13.76 -11.09 -11.32
N GLN A 138 14.36 -11.96 -10.50
CA GLN A 138 15.50 -12.77 -10.90
C GLN A 138 15.16 -13.80 -11.99
N ILE A 139 14.01 -14.47 -11.89
CA ILE A 139 13.55 -15.41 -12.92
C ILE A 139 13.43 -14.68 -14.26
N GLU A 140 12.72 -13.55 -14.27
CA GLU A 140 12.42 -12.81 -15.49
C GLU A 140 13.65 -12.13 -16.10
N TRP A 141 14.54 -11.59 -15.26
CA TRP A 141 15.85 -11.10 -15.69
C TRP A 141 16.63 -12.20 -16.41
N ASN A 142 16.68 -13.40 -15.81
CA ASN A 142 17.50 -14.50 -16.34
C ASN A 142 16.93 -15.09 -17.64
N LYS A 143 15.61 -15.14 -17.80
CA LYS A 143 14.99 -15.51 -19.09
C LYS A 143 15.40 -14.54 -20.20
N ILE A 144 15.29 -13.23 -19.95
CA ILE A 144 15.68 -12.21 -20.92
C ILE A 144 17.18 -12.32 -21.22
N HIS A 145 18.02 -12.50 -20.20
CA HIS A 145 19.46 -12.70 -20.38
C HIS A 145 19.75 -13.88 -21.31
N ASP A 146 19.15 -15.05 -21.05
CA ASP A 146 19.39 -16.27 -21.82
C ASP A 146 18.94 -16.10 -23.28
N LEU A 147 17.79 -15.47 -23.53
CA LEU A 147 17.28 -15.20 -24.88
C LEU A 147 18.18 -14.21 -25.65
N LEU A 148 18.64 -13.15 -24.98
CA LEU A 148 19.60 -12.20 -25.58
C LEU A 148 20.93 -12.89 -25.91
N LEU A 149 21.42 -13.74 -25.01
CA LEU A 149 22.67 -14.49 -25.22
C LEU A 149 22.54 -15.43 -26.43
N GLN A 150 21.43 -16.18 -26.53
CA GLN A 150 21.15 -17.08 -27.65
C GLN A 150 21.05 -16.35 -28.99
N ALA A 151 20.55 -15.11 -29.01
CA ALA A 151 20.46 -14.28 -30.20
C ALA A 151 21.80 -13.62 -30.63
N GLY A 152 22.93 -13.99 -30.02
CA GLY A 152 24.23 -13.41 -30.33
C GLY A 152 24.64 -12.26 -29.40
N GLY A 153 24.04 -12.20 -28.21
CA GLY A 153 24.33 -11.25 -27.16
C GLY A 153 23.91 -9.82 -27.49
N ILE A 154 24.23 -8.89 -26.59
CA ILE A 154 23.92 -7.47 -26.80
C ILE A 154 24.71 -6.81 -27.92
N GLU A 155 25.79 -7.44 -28.37
CA GLU A 155 26.63 -6.94 -29.46
C GLU A 155 25.84 -6.84 -30.79
N HIS A 156 24.77 -7.62 -30.95
CA HIS A 156 23.86 -7.46 -32.09
C HIS A 156 23.00 -6.19 -31.96
N LEU A 157 22.55 -5.85 -30.76
CA LEU A 157 21.78 -4.63 -30.46
C LEU A 157 22.65 -3.35 -30.41
N ARG A 158 23.97 -3.48 -30.15
CA ARG A 158 24.93 -2.36 -30.09
C ARG A 158 25.41 -1.87 -31.44
N LYS A 159 25.21 -2.61 -32.53
CA LYS A 159 25.66 -2.18 -33.86
C LYS A 159 24.94 -0.87 -34.22
N SER A 160 25.73 0.21 -34.36
CA SER A 160 25.31 1.60 -34.60
C SER A 160 24.58 1.86 -35.93
N ILE A 161 24.04 0.81 -36.56
CA ILE A 161 23.45 0.79 -37.90
C ILE A 161 21.95 0.41 -37.83
N ILE A 162 21.44 0.01 -36.67
CA ILE A 162 20.06 -0.44 -36.51
C ILE A 162 19.13 0.76 -36.25
N SER A 163 18.14 0.98 -37.13
CA SER A 163 17.09 1.96 -36.88
C SER A 163 16.24 1.54 -35.67
N PRO A 164 15.64 2.49 -34.90
CA PRO A 164 14.79 2.16 -33.76
C PRO A 164 13.69 1.14 -34.08
N GLU A 165 13.09 1.23 -35.27
CA GLU A 165 12.08 0.26 -35.72
C GLU A 165 12.63 -1.15 -35.90
N HIS A 166 13.87 -1.28 -36.38
CA HIS A 166 14.49 -2.59 -36.57
C HIS A 166 14.89 -3.20 -35.22
N MET A 167 15.43 -2.40 -34.29
CA MET A 167 15.71 -2.84 -32.92
C MET A 167 14.45 -3.38 -32.24
N ARG A 168 13.32 -2.66 -32.36
CA ARG A 168 12.04 -3.12 -31.82
C ARG A 168 11.60 -4.46 -32.42
N LYS A 169 11.66 -4.61 -33.74
CA LYS A 169 11.30 -5.87 -34.40
C LYS A 169 12.17 -7.04 -33.95
N GLU A 170 13.47 -6.78 -33.77
CA GLU A 170 14.40 -7.78 -33.25
C GLU A 170 14.10 -8.15 -31.80
N LEU A 171 13.87 -7.17 -30.92
CA LEU A 171 13.49 -7.42 -29.52
C LEU A 171 12.19 -8.22 -29.40
N LEU A 172 11.16 -7.89 -30.18
CA LEU A 172 9.89 -8.65 -30.18
C LEU A 172 10.12 -10.11 -30.57
N ARG A 173 10.96 -10.35 -31.58
CA ARG A 173 11.29 -11.70 -32.04
C ARG A 173 12.14 -12.46 -31.03
N THR A 174 13.18 -11.82 -30.49
CA THR A 174 14.15 -12.45 -29.59
C THR A 174 13.52 -12.76 -28.23
N LEU A 175 12.80 -11.79 -27.66
CA LEU A 175 12.17 -11.95 -26.35
C LEU A 175 10.83 -12.71 -26.43
N GLN A 176 10.29 -12.91 -27.63
CA GLN A 176 9.00 -13.57 -27.86
C GLN A 176 7.83 -12.87 -27.12
N ILE A 177 7.89 -11.54 -27.02
CA ILE A 177 6.89 -10.71 -26.35
C ILE A 177 6.01 -9.96 -27.35
N SER A 178 4.84 -9.49 -26.88
CA SER A 178 3.95 -8.71 -27.73
C SER A 178 4.41 -7.24 -27.88
N ASN A 179 3.86 -6.54 -28.87
CA ASN A 179 4.06 -5.09 -29.00
C ASN A 179 3.57 -4.32 -27.78
N ALA A 180 2.48 -4.78 -27.14
CA ALA A 180 1.96 -4.15 -25.94
C ALA A 180 2.95 -4.28 -24.78
N ASP A 181 3.53 -5.47 -24.59
CA ASP A 181 4.52 -5.73 -23.55
C ASP A 181 5.79 -4.87 -23.74
N LEU A 182 6.29 -4.78 -24.97
CA LEU A 182 7.45 -3.94 -25.27
C LEU A 182 7.16 -2.45 -24.97
N ASN A 183 5.98 -1.95 -25.38
CA ASN A 183 5.55 -0.59 -25.05
C ASN A 183 5.46 -0.36 -23.54
N THR A 184 4.96 -1.35 -22.78
CA THR A 184 4.92 -1.26 -21.32
C THR A 184 6.32 -1.15 -20.73
N LEU A 185 7.28 -1.97 -21.17
CA LEU A 185 8.67 -1.89 -20.70
C LEU A 185 9.31 -0.54 -21.02
N GLU A 186 9.13 -0.03 -22.23
CA GLU A 186 9.64 1.29 -22.63
C GLU A 186 9.02 2.42 -21.82
N ASN A 187 7.71 2.36 -21.55
CA ASN A 187 7.02 3.38 -20.76
C ASN A 187 7.45 3.35 -19.29
N ILE A 188 7.62 2.17 -18.70
CA ILE A 188 7.99 2.00 -17.28
C ILE A 188 9.46 2.32 -17.04
N TRP A 189 10.36 1.86 -17.90
CA TRP A 189 11.79 2.14 -17.76
C TRP A 189 12.21 3.49 -18.33
N GLY A 190 11.43 4.06 -19.26
CA GLY A 190 11.71 5.36 -19.87
C GLY A 190 13.14 5.45 -20.41
N ASN A 191 13.87 6.48 -19.96
CA ASN A 191 15.27 6.68 -20.35
C ASN A 191 16.22 5.55 -19.93
N ALA A 192 15.83 4.73 -18.94
CA ALA A 192 16.58 3.57 -18.48
C ALA A 192 16.30 2.29 -19.30
N PHE A 193 15.44 2.33 -20.31
CA PHE A 193 15.08 1.14 -21.10
C PHE A 193 16.30 0.44 -21.73
N ILE A 194 17.12 1.18 -22.48
CA ILE A 194 18.35 0.64 -23.09
C ILE A 194 19.40 0.27 -22.04
N PRO A 195 19.72 1.12 -21.04
CA PRO A 195 20.61 0.73 -19.94
C PRO A 195 20.19 -0.55 -19.21
N ASN A 196 18.89 -0.78 -18.99
CA ASN A 196 18.39 -1.98 -18.32
C ASN A 196 18.60 -3.22 -19.19
N LEU A 197 18.28 -3.17 -20.49
CA LEU A 197 18.60 -4.26 -21.42
C LEU A 197 20.09 -4.53 -21.49
N GLN A 198 20.92 -3.49 -21.37
CA GLN A 198 22.37 -3.62 -21.29
C GLN A 198 22.85 -4.34 -20.05
N ALA A 199 22.30 -4.00 -18.89
CA ALA A 199 22.61 -4.71 -17.66
C ALA A 199 22.17 -6.18 -17.74
N ILE A 200 20.95 -6.43 -18.24
CA ILE A 200 20.42 -7.79 -18.40
C ILE A 200 21.28 -8.62 -19.34
N GLY A 201 21.63 -8.10 -20.52
CA GLY A 201 22.47 -8.82 -21.48
C GLY A 201 23.91 -9.08 -21.00
N SER A 202 24.40 -8.33 -20.01
CA SER A 202 25.79 -8.44 -19.54
C SER A 202 25.99 -9.58 -18.55
N ALA A 203 25.01 -9.86 -17.68
CA ALA A 203 25.13 -10.91 -16.67
C ALA A 203 23.76 -11.44 -16.23
N ARG A 204 23.75 -12.71 -15.81
CA ARG A 204 22.63 -13.27 -15.05
C ARG A 204 22.51 -12.58 -13.69
N LYS A 205 21.29 -12.50 -13.19
CA LYS A 205 20.99 -12.01 -11.85
C LYS A 205 21.10 -13.14 -10.83
N GLU A 206 21.87 -12.88 -9.78
CA GLU A 206 22.11 -13.81 -8.68
C GLU A 206 21.97 -13.07 -7.35
N PHE A 207 20.73 -12.94 -6.86
CA PHE A 207 20.49 -12.36 -5.55
C PHE A 207 20.86 -13.33 -4.43
N ALA A 208 21.53 -12.77 -3.43
CA ALA A 208 21.70 -13.32 -2.10
C ALA A 208 20.80 -12.59 -1.10
N LEU A 209 20.27 -13.32 -0.13
CA LEU A 209 19.48 -12.80 0.98
C LEU A 209 20.17 -13.09 2.31
N ARG A 210 20.05 -12.17 3.26
CA ARG A 210 20.41 -12.42 4.66
C ARG A 210 19.44 -11.73 5.61
N LEU A 211 18.74 -12.52 6.42
CA LEU A 211 17.92 -12.02 7.52
C LEU A 211 18.80 -11.85 8.75
N LEU A 212 18.98 -10.61 9.20
CA LEU A 212 19.89 -10.28 10.29
C LEU A 212 19.27 -10.52 11.67
N ALA A 213 17.98 -10.20 11.79
CA ALA A 213 17.14 -10.57 12.90
C ALA A 213 15.70 -10.72 12.39
N GLY A 214 14.85 -11.40 13.16
CA GLY A 214 13.48 -11.71 12.75
C GLY A 214 12.62 -12.27 13.87
N SER A 215 13.04 -12.07 15.13
CA SER A 215 12.22 -12.50 16.25
C SER A 215 11.05 -11.53 16.44
N LEU A 216 9.93 -12.03 16.98
CA LEU A 216 8.79 -11.17 17.34
C LEU A 216 9.21 -10.03 18.28
N VAL A 217 10.19 -10.27 19.15
CA VAL A 217 10.73 -9.26 20.07
C VAL A 217 11.41 -8.12 19.31
N ASP A 218 12.13 -8.40 18.22
CA ASP A 218 12.81 -7.36 17.44
C ASP A 218 11.81 -6.48 16.71
N TYR A 219 10.75 -7.07 16.15
CA TYR A 219 9.65 -6.31 15.56
C TYR A 219 8.90 -5.45 16.58
N HIS A 220 8.62 -5.98 17.76
CA HIS A 220 8.00 -5.20 18.84
C HIS A 220 8.90 -4.05 19.30
N LYS A 221 10.23 -4.24 19.40
CA LYS A 221 11.16 -3.17 19.73
C LYS A 221 11.18 -2.06 18.66
N ALA A 222 11.16 -2.43 17.39
CA ALA A 222 11.11 -1.46 16.30
C ALA A 222 9.80 -0.66 16.33
N THR A 223 8.67 -1.33 16.58
CA THR A 223 7.35 -0.68 16.72
C THR A 223 7.30 0.23 17.93
N HIS A 224 7.81 -0.21 19.08
CA HIS A 224 7.87 0.60 20.30
C HIS A 224 8.69 1.88 20.09
N ARG A 225 9.85 1.78 19.44
CA ARG A 225 10.69 2.97 19.14
C ARG A 225 10.08 3.90 18.09
N TRP A 226 9.35 3.34 17.12
CA TRP A 226 8.53 4.13 16.22
C TRP A 226 7.47 4.93 17.00
N TRP A 227 6.83 4.29 17.98
CA TRP A 227 5.88 4.96 18.86
C TRP A 227 6.55 6.01 19.76
N ASP A 228 7.73 5.75 20.31
CA ASP A 228 8.48 6.72 21.12
C ASP A 228 8.72 8.03 20.33
N ASN A 229 9.14 7.92 19.06
CA ASN A 229 9.33 9.09 18.18
C ASN A 229 8.04 9.90 18.00
N ILE A 230 6.90 9.19 17.85
CA ILE A 230 5.58 9.82 17.79
C ILE A 230 5.27 10.49 19.13
N ALA A 231 5.38 9.75 20.24
CA ALA A 231 5.05 10.19 21.58
C ALA A 231 5.88 11.40 22.03
N GLU A 232 7.16 11.50 21.65
CA GLU A 232 7.99 12.67 21.94
C GLU A 232 7.37 13.98 21.41
N THR A 233 6.77 13.92 20.22
CA THR A 233 6.09 15.09 19.61
C THR A 233 4.61 15.17 20.02
N ALA A 234 3.96 14.02 20.19
CA ALA A 234 2.51 13.86 20.30
C ALA A 234 1.98 13.80 21.73
N ALA A 235 2.80 13.47 22.73
CA ALA A 235 2.32 13.18 24.09
C ALA A 235 1.44 14.30 24.67
N PRO A 236 1.76 15.60 24.51
CA PRO A 236 0.88 16.68 24.97
C PRO A 236 -0.48 16.70 24.27
N LEU A 237 -0.56 16.16 23.05
CA LEU A 237 -1.77 16.12 22.23
C LEU A 237 -2.60 14.86 22.45
N LEU A 238 -2.06 13.79 23.02
CA LEU A 238 -2.75 12.50 23.21
C LEU A 238 -3.12 12.21 24.66
N LYS A 239 -2.31 12.67 25.61
CA LYS A 239 -2.46 12.32 27.04
C LYS A 239 -3.83 12.77 27.59
N GLY A 240 -4.59 11.83 28.17
CA GLY A 240 -5.89 12.10 28.79
C GLY A 240 -7.02 12.38 27.79
N ARG A 241 -6.80 12.15 26.49
CA ARG A 241 -7.76 12.51 25.43
C ARG A 241 -8.33 11.26 24.77
N PRO A 242 -9.65 11.20 24.54
CA PRO A 242 -10.24 10.12 23.76
C PRO A 242 -9.76 10.15 22.30
N VAL A 243 -9.42 8.98 21.76
CA VAL A 243 -8.83 8.83 20.44
C VAL A 243 -9.79 8.13 19.48
N TYR A 244 -10.01 8.72 18.31
CA TYR A 244 -10.50 8.00 17.14
C TYR A 244 -9.29 7.53 16.33
N PHE A 245 -9.03 6.23 16.35
CA PHE A 245 -7.95 5.66 15.56
C PHE A 245 -8.42 5.50 14.11
N VAL A 246 -7.59 5.98 13.19
CA VAL A 246 -7.81 5.83 11.75
C VAL A 246 -6.54 5.23 11.14
N SER A 247 -6.69 4.15 10.39
CA SER A 247 -5.67 3.67 9.47
C SER A 247 -6.10 4.05 8.06
N SER A 248 -5.39 4.98 7.44
CA SER A 248 -5.73 5.47 6.11
C SER A 248 -4.48 6.02 5.39
N ASN A 249 -4.67 6.98 4.49
CA ASN A 249 -3.57 7.72 3.89
C ASN A 249 -3.40 9.10 4.58
N MET A 250 -2.25 9.74 4.38
CA MET A 250 -1.93 11.02 5.02
C MET A 250 -2.54 12.26 4.33
N HIS A 251 -3.28 12.11 3.22
CA HIS A 251 -3.74 13.27 2.43
C HIS A 251 -5.25 13.47 2.47
N SER A 252 -6.06 12.42 2.50
CA SER A 252 -7.52 12.51 2.43
C SER A 252 -8.08 13.33 3.59
N PHE A 253 -7.75 12.99 4.84
CA PHE A 253 -8.25 13.69 6.03
C PHE A 253 -7.76 15.14 6.08
N ALA A 254 -6.47 15.36 5.78
CA ALA A 254 -5.91 16.71 5.73
C ALA A 254 -6.59 17.60 4.68
N ASN A 255 -6.91 17.02 3.51
CA ASN A 255 -7.63 17.71 2.45
C ASN A 255 -9.09 18.03 2.82
N LEU A 256 -9.77 17.12 3.54
CA LEU A 256 -11.13 17.33 4.01
C LEU A 256 -11.26 18.45 5.05
N VAL A 257 -10.23 18.68 5.87
CA VAL A 257 -10.32 19.62 7.01
C VAL A 257 -9.55 20.93 6.85
N SER A 258 -8.49 20.96 6.03
CA SER A 258 -7.67 22.18 5.86
C SER A 258 -8.33 23.22 4.95
N GLY A 259 -9.19 22.79 4.02
CA GLY A 259 -9.83 23.65 3.02
C GLY A 259 -8.87 24.27 2.00
N LEU A 260 -7.60 23.85 1.98
CA LEU A 260 -6.56 24.52 1.21
C LEU A 260 -6.82 24.45 -0.30
N ALA A 261 -7.19 23.28 -0.83
CA ALA A 261 -7.46 23.11 -2.25
C ALA A 261 -8.61 24.00 -2.74
N LEU A 262 -9.65 24.18 -1.91
CA LEU A 262 -10.79 25.04 -2.22
C LEU A 262 -10.41 26.52 -2.17
N LYS A 263 -9.57 26.92 -1.21
CA LYS A 263 -9.06 28.29 -1.09
C LYS A 263 -8.19 28.70 -2.29
N TYR A 264 -7.41 27.77 -2.84
CA TYR A 264 -6.47 28.01 -3.94
C TYR A 264 -7.05 27.58 -5.31
N GLU A 265 -8.37 27.47 -5.45
CA GLU A 265 -9.03 27.02 -6.68
C GLU A 265 -8.50 27.78 -7.91
N ARG A 266 -8.43 29.11 -7.85
CA ARG A 266 -7.99 29.93 -8.99
C ARG A 266 -6.55 29.63 -9.41
N GLU A 267 -5.64 29.54 -8.45
CA GLU A 267 -4.22 29.25 -8.68
C GLU A 267 -4.04 27.84 -9.27
N LEU A 268 -4.82 26.87 -8.78
CA LEU A 268 -4.80 25.50 -9.30
C LEU A 268 -5.30 25.42 -10.74
N ILE A 269 -6.34 26.18 -11.10
CA ILE A 269 -6.84 26.20 -12.48
C ILE A 269 -5.83 26.88 -13.42
N ASN A 270 -5.28 28.03 -13.01
CA ASN A 270 -4.22 28.71 -13.79
C ASN A 270 -3.03 27.76 -14.03
N TYR A 271 -2.63 26.98 -13.03
CA TYR A 271 -1.56 25.99 -13.17
C TYR A 271 -1.86 24.95 -14.26
N ILE A 272 -3.09 24.43 -14.33
CA ILE A 272 -3.48 23.46 -15.38
C ILE A 272 -3.44 24.10 -16.77
N GLU A 273 -3.87 25.37 -16.88
CA GLU A 273 -3.80 26.14 -18.12
C GLU A 273 -2.35 26.35 -18.58
N ASP A 274 -1.46 26.71 -17.65
CA ASP A 274 -0.04 26.96 -17.91
C ASP A 274 0.69 25.70 -18.39
N ILE A 275 0.44 24.54 -17.76
CA ILE A 275 1.03 23.26 -18.17
C ILE A 275 0.31 22.62 -19.38
N ARG A 276 -0.71 23.30 -19.94
CA ARG A 276 -1.51 22.86 -21.09
C ARG A 276 -2.08 21.44 -20.96
N HIS A 277 -2.60 21.11 -19.79
CA HIS A 277 -3.26 19.82 -19.55
C HIS A 277 -4.72 19.88 -20.03
N ASP A 278 -4.93 19.88 -21.35
CA ASP A 278 -6.24 20.08 -22.00
C ASP A 278 -7.33 19.13 -21.48
N ASP A 279 -6.98 17.88 -21.15
CA ASP A 279 -7.94 16.89 -20.64
C ASP A 279 -8.46 17.25 -19.24
N LEU A 280 -7.61 17.78 -18.36
CA LEU A 280 -8.03 18.21 -17.02
C LEU A 280 -8.86 19.48 -17.09
N LEU A 281 -8.55 20.40 -18.01
CA LEU A 281 -9.35 21.60 -18.21
C LEU A 281 -10.75 21.28 -18.73
N LYS A 282 -10.87 20.33 -19.68
CA LYS A 282 -12.16 19.83 -20.17
C LYS A 282 -12.97 19.18 -19.05
N GLU A 283 -12.34 18.35 -18.22
CA GLU A 283 -13.00 17.73 -17.07
C GLU A 283 -13.50 18.80 -16.08
N TYR A 284 -12.68 19.80 -15.76
CA TYR A 284 -13.09 20.90 -14.89
C TYR A 284 -14.29 21.67 -15.42
N GLN A 285 -14.30 22.00 -16.71
CA GLN A 285 -15.43 22.67 -17.36
C GLN A 285 -16.69 21.79 -17.37
N ALA A 286 -16.54 20.47 -17.52
CA ALA A 286 -17.65 19.53 -17.46
C ALA A 286 -18.24 19.44 -16.04
N ILE A 287 -17.40 19.45 -15.01
CA ILE A 287 -17.81 19.50 -13.59
C ILE A 287 -18.63 20.75 -13.32
N LEU A 288 -18.10 21.94 -13.68
CA LEU A 288 -18.80 23.21 -13.46
C LEU A 288 -20.13 23.32 -14.22
N ALA A 289 -20.21 22.69 -15.39
CA ALA A 289 -21.43 22.65 -16.19
C ALA A 289 -22.40 21.54 -15.76
N GLU A 290 -22.11 20.82 -14.67
CA GLU A 290 -22.89 19.67 -14.17
C GLU A 290 -23.12 18.58 -15.23
N LYS A 291 -22.19 18.46 -16.19
CA LYS A 291 -22.24 17.45 -17.26
C LYS A 291 -21.72 16.09 -16.82
N VAL A 292 -20.97 16.06 -15.72
CA VAL A 292 -20.42 14.86 -15.08
C VAL A 292 -20.72 14.90 -13.58
N GLY A 293 -20.88 13.73 -12.95
CA GLY A 293 -21.11 13.63 -11.51
C GLY A 293 -19.87 13.87 -10.65
N SER A 294 -18.69 13.99 -11.26
CA SER A 294 -17.41 14.28 -10.62
C SER A 294 -17.49 15.43 -9.61
N SER A 295 -17.01 15.20 -8.39
CA SER A 295 -16.92 16.27 -7.37
C SER A 295 -15.78 17.25 -7.71
N LYS A 296 -16.10 18.55 -7.60
CA LYS A 296 -15.12 19.65 -7.73
C LYS A 296 -14.01 19.53 -6.68
N GLU A 297 -14.37 19.18 -5.45
CA GLU A 297 -13.43 18.96 -4.35
C GLU A 297 -12.41 17.89 -4.72
N ASN A 298 -12.86 16.72 -5.17
CA ASN A 298 -11.97 15.62 -5.60
C ASN A 298 -11.03 16.07 -6.71
N PHE A 299 -11.52 16.88 -7.67
CA PHE A 299 -10.72 17.40 -8.77
C PHE A 299 -9.62 18.34 -8.25
N LEU A 300 -9.97 19.29 -7.39
CA LEU A 300 -9.03 20.23 -6.80
C LEU A 300 -7.97 19.52 -5.93
N TYR A 301 -8.34 18.49 -5.18
CA TYR A 301 -7.38 17.68 -4.43
C TYR A 301 -6.37 16.98 -5.33
N TYR A 302 -6.82 16.44 -6.47
CA TYR A 302 -5.96 15.80 -7.44
C TYR A 302 -4.99 16.79 -8.09
N VAL A 303 -5.47 17.97 -8.47
CA VAL A 303 -4.65 19.04 -9.07
C VAL A 303 -3.66 19.61 -8.06
N MET A 304 -4.09 19.83 -6.81
CA MET A 304 -3.22 20.32 -5.74
C MET A 304 -2.02 19.40 -5.52
N LYS A 305 -2.21 18.07 -5.60
CA LYS A 305 -1.10 17.11 -5.54
C LYS A 305 -0.09 17.33 -6.67
N LYS A 306 -0.55 17.54 -7.90
CA LYS A 306 0.33 17.82 -9.06
C LYS A 306 1.05 19.15 -8.88
N PHE A 307 0.32 20.20 -8.53
CA PHE A 307 0.85 21.53 -8.25
C PHE A 307 1.97 21.49 -7.22
N MET A 308 1.79 20.77 -6.10
CA MET A 308 2.80 20.64 -5.04
C MET A 308 4.00 19.76 -5.39
N SER A 309 3.84 18.88 -6.39
CA SER A 309 4.93 18.01 -6.88
C SER A 309 5.83 18.75 -7.86
N ASP A 310 5.39 19.90 -8.36
CA ASP A 310 6.16 20.74 -9.28
C ASP A 310 7.25 21.52 -8.52
N PRO A 311 8.54 21.40 -8.90
CA PRO A 311 9.63 22.13 -8.27
C PRO A 311 9.43 23.65 -8.28
N GLU A 312 8.75 24.21 -9.28
CA GLU A 312 8.47 25.66 -9.35
C GLU A 312 7.55 26.14 -8.22
N ASN A 313 6.76 25.23 -7.65
CA ASN A 313 5.79 25.48 -6.60
C ASN A 313 6.25 24.97 -5.22
N ALA A 314 7.56 24.80 -5.00
CA ALA A 314 8.11 24.24 -3.76
C ALA A 314 7.59 24.93 -2.46
N LYS A 315 7.26 26.23 -2.52
CA LYS A 315 6.67 26.97 -1.39
C LYS A 315 5.27 26.50 -0.99
N ALA A 316 4.54 25.83 -1.88
CA ALA A 316 3.19 25.32 -1.62
C ALA A 316 3.15 24.33 -0.45
N ASN A 317 4.22 23.53 -0.27
CA ASN A 317 4.31 22.58 0.85
C ASN A 317 4.39 23.29 2.21
N GLN A 318 5.09 24.43 2.28
CA GLN A 318 5.14 25.24 3.50
C GLN A 318 3.77 25.88 3.80
N ILE A 319 3.09 26.40 2.77
CA ILE A 319 1.74 26.96 2.89
C ILE A 319 0.77 25.88 3.41
N ARG A 320 0.87 24.65 2.90
CA ARG A 320 0.07 23.52 3.37
C ARG A 320 0.33 23.21 4.84
N SER A 321 1.59 23.07 5.24
CA SER A 321 1.97 22.80 6.63
C SER A 321 1.39 23.85 7.60
N VAL A 322 1.41 25.13 7.23
CA VAL A 322 0.79 26.21 8.01
C VAL A 322 -0.73 26.04 8.09
N ALA A 323 -1.40 25.82 6.96
CA ALA A 323 -2.86 25.66 6.91
C ALA A 323 -3.34 24.42 7.70
N GLU A 324 -2.61 23.31 7.61
CA GLU A 324 -2.85 22.09 8.38
C GLU A 324 -2.71 22.37 9.89
N SER A 325 -1.64 23.06 10.31
CA SER A 325 -1.44 23.43 11.72
C SER A 325 -2.54 24.36 12.27
N GLU A 326 -3.00 25.33 11.47
CA GLU A 326 -4.10 26.23 11.84
C GLU A 326 -5.42 25.50 12.14
N CYS A 327 -5.68 24.38 11.45
CA CYS A 327 -6.86 23.54 11.70
C CYS A 327 -6.61 22.39 12.69
N GLY A 328 -5.46 22.40 13.38
CA GLY A 328 -5.13 21.48 14.46
C GLY A 328 -4.55 20.14 14.02
N ILE A 329 -4.07 20.04 12.78
CA ILE A 329 -3.33 18.87 12.29
C ILE A 329 -1.86 18.99 12.71
N THR A 330 -1.32 17.92 13.25
CA THR A 330 0.12 17.74 13.48
C THR A 330 0.55 16.47 12.75
N THR A 331 1.33 16.64 11.69
CA THR A 331 1.89 15.54 10.89
C THR A 331 3.26 15.17 11.41
N ILE A 332 3.47 13.90 11.70
CA ILE A 332 4.73 13.32 12.17
C ILE A 332 5.24 12.39 11.05
N PRO A 333 6.32 12.74 10.35
CA PRO A 333 6.86 11.92 9.28
C PRO A 333 7.46 10.61 9.82
N SER A 334 7.52 9.59 8.97
CA SER A 334 8.25 8.34 9.25
C SER A 334 9.71 8.48 8.85
N ASP A 335 10.54 9.05 9.73
CA ASP A 335 11.98 9.16 9.51
C ASP A 335 12.78 7.98 10.10
N ARG A 336 12.24 7.29 11.11
CA ARG A 336 12.94 6.23 11.85
C ARG A 336 12.09 4.96 12.04
N TYR A 337 12.77 3.81 11.99
CA TYR A 337 12.23 2.48 12.21
C TYR A 337 11.18 2.03 11.18
N LEU A 338 9.91 2.38 11.37
CA LEU A 338 8.81 1.98 10.49
C LEU A 338 8.50 3.08 9.47
N ASP A 339 8.30 2.69 8.21
CA ASP A 339 7.87 3.60 7.13
C ASP A 339 6.35 3.86 7.18
N VAL A 340 5.86 4.28 8.35
CA VAL A 340 4.45 4.57 8.63
C VAL A 340 4.37 5.93 9.32
N GLY A 341 3.94 6.96 8.59
CA GLY A 341 3.70 8.30 9.14
C GLY A 341 2.45 8.37 10.02
N ALA A 342 2.35 9.40 10.85
CA ALA A 342 1.19 9.65 11.70
C ALA A 342 0.69 11.09 11.61
N GLN A 343 -0.59 11.27 11.90
CA GLN A 343 -1.29 12.54 11.93
C GLN A 343 -2.20 12.62 13.15
N ILE A 344 -2.11 13.72 13.87
CA ILE A 344 -2.98 14.01 15.01
C ILE A 344 -3.84 15.20 14.64
N ILE A 345 -5.16 15.01 14.63
CA ILE A 345 -6.13 16.04 14.26
C ILE A 345 -6.99 16.35 15.47
N GLN A 346 -6.88 17.58 15.97
CA GLN A 346 -7.62 18.03 17.15
C GLN A 346 -9.03 18.47 16.75
N VAL A 347 -10.05 17.73 17.19
CA VAL A 347 -11.45 17.97 16.79
C VAL A 347 -11.91 19.39 17.17
N ASN A 348 -11.52 19.88 18.35
CA ASN A 348 -11.83 21.24 18.80
C ASN A 348 -11.12 22.37 18.06
N LYS A 349 -10.12 22.06 17.23
CA LYS A 349 -9.42 23.06 16.42
C LYS A 349 -9.91 23.13 14.98
N LEU A 350 -10.74 22.18 14.54
CA LEU A 350 -11.35 22.21 13.22
C LEU A 350 -12.06 23.55 12.97
N ILE A 351 -11.98 24.03 11.73
CA ILE A 351 -12.53 25.33 11.30
C ILE A 351 -13.72 25.02 10.38
N PRO A 352 -14.98 25.11 10.87
CA PRO A 352 -16.17 24.67 10.14
C PRO A 352 -16.30 25.24 8.72
N GLU A 353 -15.86 26.49 8.52
CA GLU A 353 -15.92 27.18 7.24
C GLU A 353 -14.95 26.61 6.20
N ARG A 354 -13.86 25.97 6.65
CA ARG A 354 -12.83 25.36 5.79
C ARG A 354 -13.08 23.88 5.49
N LEU A 355 -13.99 23.24 6.21
CA LEU A 355 -14.32 21.84 5.98
C LEU A 355 -14.87 21.63 4.57
N ASP A 356 -14.57 20.46 3.99
CA ASP A 356 -15.15 19.98 2.75
C ASP A 356 -16.68 20.19 2.77
N SER A 357 -17.20 20.70 1.66
CA SER A 357 -18.60 21.11 1.52
C SER A 357 -19.59 19.94 1.70
N ARG A 358 -19.11 18.71 1.50
CA ARG A 358 -19.87 17.46 1.58
C ARG A 358 -20.03 16.93 3.02
N LEU A 359 -19.29 17.49 3.97
CA LEU A 359 -19.45 17.19 5.40
C LEU A 359 -20.64 17.98 5.97
N ASP A 360 -21.54 17.30 6.68
CA ASP A 360 -22.65 17.92 7.39
C ASP A 360 -22.11 18.90 8.44
N ARG A 361 -22.66 20.12 8.45
CA ARG A 361 -22.22 21.20 9.36
C ARG A 361 -23.12 21.36 10.58
N LYS A 362 -24.16 20.52 10.73
CA LYS A 362 -25.04 20.56 11.89
C LYS A 362 -24.30 20.18 13.18
N GLY A 363 -24.50 20.98 14.24
CA GLY A 363 -23.92 20.72 15.56
C GLY A 363 -22.41 20.98 15.66
N MET A 364 -21.78 21.58 14.64
CA MET A 364 -20.33 21.77 14.62
C MET A 364 -19.83 22.81 15.64
N GLU A 365 -20.74 23.63 16.18
CA GLU A 365 -20.48 24.49 17.33
C GLU A 365 -20.04 23.70 18.58
N HIS A 366 -20.49 22.45 18.71
CA HIS A 366 -20.13 21.57 19.83
C HIS A 366 -18.70 21.02 19.70
N LEU A 367 -18.13 20.96 18.49
CA LEU A 367 -16.76 20.47 18.29
C LEU A 367 -15.74 21.22 19.13
N ARG A 368 -15.93 22.54 19.33
CA ARG A 368 -15.04 23.37 20.15
C ARG A 368 -14.91 22.88 21.60
N GLN A 369 -15.90 22.14 22.08
CA GLN A 369 -15.94 21.55 23.43
C GLN A 369 -15.35 20.13 23.47
N SER A 370 -15.17 19.49 22.32
CA SER A 370 -14.64 18.14 22.23
C SER A 370 -13.19 18.08 22.71
N ASN A 371 -12.90 17.16 23.63
CA ASN A 371 -11.53 16.82 23.98
C ASN A 371 -10.94 15.70 23.10
N ALA A 372 -11.68 15.19 22.13
CA ALA A 372 -11.23 14.07 21.30
C ALA A 372 -10.18 14.49 20.26
N VAL A 373 -9.40 13.51 19.82
CA VAL A 373 -8.45 13.63 18.72
C VAL A 373 -8.64 12.49 17.73
N ILE A 374 -8.34 12.76 16.46
CA ILE A 374 -8.21 11.72 15.44
C ILE A 374 -6.73 11.40 15.32
N PHE A 375 -6.37 10.14 15.58
CA PHE A 375 -5.02 9.63 15.37
C PHE A 375 -5.02 8.79 14.09
N ASN A 376 -4.58 9.42 12.99
CA ASN A 376 -4.51 8.80 11.68
C ASN A 376 -3.09 8.30 11.41
N ILE A 377 -2.92 7.04 11.01
CA ILE A 377 -1.64 6.52 10.53
C ILE A 377 -1.72 6.22 9.04
N ASP A 378 -0.56 6.27 8.39
CA ASP A 378 -0.45 5.80 7.01
C ASP A 378 -0.58 4.27 6.95
N TYR A 379 -0.83 3.72 5.76
CA TYR A 379 -1.05 2.29 5.60
C TYR A 379 0.17 1.47 6.05
N PRO A 380 0.06 0.66 7.11
CA PRO A 380 1.07 -0.35 7.40
C PRO A 380 0.93 -1.50 6.40
N LEU A 381 1.94 -2.37 6.36
CA LEU A 381 1.88 -3.59 5.56
C LEU A 381 1.57 -4.81 6.43
N GLY A 382 0.45 -5.46 6.14
CA GLY A 382 0.12 -6.78 6.64
C GLY A 382 0.14 -6.84 8.17
N LEU A 383 0.91 -7.78 8.72
CA LEU A 383 1.04 -8.04 10.15
C LEU A 383 1.60 -6.85 10.96
N ALA A 384 2.24 -5.86 10.32
CA ALA A 384 2.64 -4.64 11.00
C ALA A 384 1.42 -3.87 11.58
N ALA A 385 0.24 -4.00 10.96
CA ALA A 385 -1.01 -3.45 11.49
C ALA A 385 -1.33 -3.94 12.91
N TYR A 386 -1.14 -5.24 13.17
CA TYR A 386 -1.33 -5.83 14.51
C TYR A 386 -0.38 -5.19 15.52
N GLN A 387 0.91 -5.10 15.18
CA GLN A 387 1.93 -4.59 16.09
C GLN A 387 1.69 -3.11 16.42
N ILE A 388 1.45 -2.31 15.39
CA ILE A 388 1.21 -0.87 15.53
C ILE A 388 -0.03 -0.60 16.38
N PHE A 389 -1.16 -1.24 16.09
CA PHE A 389 -2.36 -0.99 16.87
C PHE A 389 -2.27 -1.54 18.30
N SER A 390 -1.57 -2.66 18.50
CA SER A 390 -1.29 -3.18 19.86
C SER A 390 -0.46 -2.18 20.67
N GLU A 391 0.55 -1.54 20.08
CA GLU A 391 1.35 -0.51 20.74
C GLU A 391 0.53 0.75 21.05
N ILE A 392 -0.25 1.24 20.07
CA ILE A 392 -1.11 2.42 20.24
C ILE A 392 -2.15 2.18 21.33
N SER A 393 -2.86 1.06 21.29
CA SER A 393 -3.94 0.74 22.24
C SER A 393 -3.44 0.59 23.69
N GLN A 394 -2.18 0.21 23.89
CA GLN A 394 -1.53 0.21 25.21
C GLN A 394 -1.09 1.60 25.67
N SER A 395 -0.90 2.52 24.72
CA SER A 395 -0.29 3.83 24.96
C SER A 395 -1.29 4.98 25.04
N VAL A 396 -2.53 4.77 24.62
CA VAL A 396 -3.61 5.76 24.69
C VAL A 396 -4.66 5.36 25.72
N ASP A 397 -5.24 6.34 26.40
CA ASP A 397 -6.13 6.08 27.54
C ASP A 397 -7.50 5.53 27.11
N GLN A 398 -8.01 5.95 25.95
CA GLN A 398 -9.34 5.55 25.48
C GLN A 398 -9.42 5.57 23.95
N ILE A 399 -9.83 4.45 23.36
CA ILE A 399 -10.28 4.38 21.96
C ILE A 399 -11.80 4.60 21.92
N LYS A 400 -12.26 5.63 21.20
CA LYS A 400 -13.69 5.88 20.92
C LYS A 400 -14.19 5.24 19.63
N GLY A 401 -13.29 5.00 18.68
CA GLY A 401 -13.62 4.35 17.42
C GLY A 401 -12.36 3.92 16.68
N PHE A 402 -12.48 2.81 15.97
CA PHE A 402 -11.48 2.25 15.08
C PHE A 402 -12.02 2.33 13.65
N TYR A 403 -11.27 2.95 12.76
CA TYR A 403 -11.63 3.07 11.35
C TYR A 403 -10.47 2.64 10.45
N LEU A 404 -10.72 1.66 9.58
CA LEU A 404 -9.81 1.24 8.53
C LEU A 404 -10.38 1.69 7.19
N MET A 405 -9.62 2.52 6.49
CA MET A 405 -9.78 2.77 5.07
C MET A 405 -8.68 1.96 4.38
N GLY A 406 -9.02 1.07 3.44
CA GLY A 406 -8.04 0.16 2.83
C GLY A 406 -8.20 0.05 1.32
N LYS A 407 -7.12 -0.35 0.64
CA LYS A 407 -7.20 -0.83 -0.75
C LYS A 407 -7.41 -2.33 -0.72
N SER A 408 -8.27 -2.84 -1.59
CA SER A 408 -8.40 -4.28 -1.80
C SER A 408 -8.45 -4.63 -3.27
N ALA A 409 -8.14 -5.89 -3.56
CA ALA A 409 -8.42 -6.50 -4.84
C ALA A 409 -9.83 -7.08 -4.79
N THR A 410 -10.68 -6.77 -5.78
CA THR A 410 -12.05 -7.28 -5.79
C THR A 410 -12.16 -8.61 -6.53
N LEU A 411 -12.92 -9.55 -5.96
CA LEU A 411 -13.23 -10.87 -6.55
C LEU A 411 -14.54 -10.89 -7.33
N ASN A 412 -15.51 -10.06 -6.95
CA ASN A 412 -16.87 -10.05 -7.50
C ASN A 412 -17.37 -8.65 -7.92
N GLY A 413 -16.71 -7.59 -7.47
CA GLY A 413 -17.02 -6.20 -7.80
C GLY A 413 -16.21 -5.67 -8.97
N ARG A 414 -16.19 -4.34 -9.11
CA ARG A 414 -15.43 -3.60 -10.12
C ARG A 414 -14.41 -2.69 -9.45
N ILE A 415 -13.34 -2.40 -10.18
CA ILE A 415 -12.38 -1.36 -9.80
C ILE A 415 -13.16 -0.04 -9.62
N GLY A 416 -13.03 0.58 -8.45
CA GLY A 416 -13.78 1.77 -8.05
C GLY A 416 -14.92 1.53 -7.06
N ASP A 417 -15.36 0.28 -6.87
CA ASP A 417 -16.38 -0.06 -5.86
C ASP A 417 -15.83 0.09 -4.43
N VAL A 418 -16.73 0.33 -3.46
CA VAL A 418 -16.42 0.31 -2.03
C VAL A 418 -17.05 -0.93 -1.39
N VAL A 419 -16.22 -1.77 -0.78
CA VAL A 419 -16.58 -3.02 -0.12
C VAL A 419 -16.52 -2.84 1.40
N MET A 420 -17.58 -3.22 2.10
CA MET A 420 -17.68 -3.10 3.56
C MET A 420 -17.91 -4.47 4.19
N PRO A 421 -16.84 -5.11 4.69
CA PRO A 421 -16.97 -6.43 5.27
C PRO A 421 -17.59 -6.38 6.68
N ASN A 422 -18.35 -7.41 7.01
CA ASN A 422 -18.75 -7.75 8.39
C ASN A 422 -18.20 -9.13 8.82
N VAL A 423 -17.55 -9.84 7.89
CA VAL A 423 -16.80 -11.07 8.10
C VAL A 423 -15.42 -10.91 7.47
N VAL A 424 -14.37 -11.23 8.22
CA VAL A 424 -12.99 -11.25 7.72
C VAL A 424 -12.37 -12.59 8.06
N TYR A 425 -11.84 -13.30 7.06
CA TYR A 425 -10.96 -14.45 7.29
C TYR A 425 -9.50 -14.02 7.23
N ASP A 426 -8.74 -14.33 8.26
CA ASP A 426 -7.35 -13.94 8.39
C ASP A 426 -6.40 -15.12 8.19
N GLU A 427 -5.58 -15.10 7.15
CA GLU A 427 -4.58 -16.14 6.92
C GLU A 427 -3.47 -16.19 7.99
N HIS A 428 -3.22 -15.09 8.70
CA HIS A 428 -2.19 -15.06 9.74
C HIS A 428 -2.59 -15.87 10.98
N SER A 429 -3.80 -15.62 11.51
CA SER A 429 -4.33 -16.35 12.67
C SER A 429 -5.20 -17.55 12.32
N GLN A 430 -5.59 -17.70 11.05
CA GLN A 430 -6.64 -18.63 10.56
C GLN A 430 -8.01 -18.39 11.21
N ASN A 431 -8.22 -17.24 11.84
CA ASN A 431 -9.50 -16.90 12.45
C ASN A 431 -10.49 -16.39 11.40
N THR A 432 -11.77 -16.61 11.68
CA THR A 432 -12.86 -15.89 11.02
C THR A 432 -13.46 -14.92 12.03
N TYR A 433 -13.24 -13.63 11.81
CA TYR A 433 -13.80 -12.57 12.62
C TYR A 433 -15.18 -12.18 12.10
N LEU A 434 -16.15 -12.09 13.02
CA LEU A 434 -17.47 -11.53 12.76
C LEU A 434 -17.66 -10.32 13.65
N PHE A 435 -17.98 -9.18 13.07
CA PHE A 435 -18.14 -7.92 13.78
C PHE A 435 -19.28 -7.10 13.19
N ARG A 436 -19.71 -6.07 13.93
CA ARG A 436 -20.66 -5.11 13.40
C ARG A 436 -19.87 -3.95 12.80
N ASN A 437 -19.84 -3.88 11.47
CA ASN A 437 -19.34 -2.69 10.79
C ASN A 437 -20.28 -1.50 11.08
N CYS A 438 -19.73 -0.38 11.54
CA CYS A 438 -20.53 0.78 11.92
C CYS A 438 -21.11 1.55 10.72
N PHE A 439 -20.62 1.27 9.51
CA PHE A 439 -21.10 1.88 8.26
C PHE A 439 -22.16 1.02 7.57
N ALA A 440 -23.10 1.70 6.94
CA ALA A 440 -24.04 1.12 5.97
C ALA A 440 -23.82 1.73 4.58
N ALA A 441 -24.42 1.14 3.53
CA ALA A 441 -24.33 1.65 2.16
C ALA A 441 -24.66 3.15 2.05
N SER A 442 -25.72 3.58 2.75
CA SER A 442 -26.18 4.98 2.76
C SER A 442 -25.17 5.99 3.33
N ASP A 443 -24.16 5.54 4.08
CA ASP A 443 -23.12 6.43 4.61
C ASP A 443 -22.05 6.78 3.56
N VAL A 444 -21.94 5.99 2.47
CA VAL A 444 -20.91 6.12 1.44
C VAL A 444 -21.51 6.50 0.07
N GLU A 445 -22.66 5.91 -0.29
CA GLU A 445 -23.33 6.13 -1.59
C GLU A 445 -23.48 7.61 -1.99
N PRO A 446 -23.81 8.56 -1.08
CA PRO A 446 -23.95 9.97 -1.46
C PRO A 446 -22.65 10.61 -1.98
N TYR A 447 -21.50 10.00 -1.71
CA TYR A 447 -20.18 10.52 -2.03
C TYR A 447 -19.47 9.74 -3.15
N LEU A 448 -20.06 8.65 -3.62
CA LEU A 448 -19.48 7.76 -4.64
C LEU A 448 -20.22 7.93 -5.96
N VAL A 449 -19.50 8.32 -7.01
CA VAL A 449 -20.09 8.68 -8.31
C VAL A 449 -20.03 7.51 -9.29
N TYR A 450 -18.89 6.82 -9.34
CA TYR A 450 -18.61 5.84 -10.40
C TYR A 450 -18.72 4.39 -9.97
N GLY A 451 -18.45 4.12 -8.69
CA GLY A 451 -18.49 2.78 -8.10
C GLY A 451 -19.84 2.44 -7.49
N ALA A 452 -20.00 1.17 -7.14
CA ALA A 452 -21.06 0.70 -6.26
C ALA A 452 -20.56 0.58 -4.82
N VAL A 453 -21.49 0.64 -3.87
CA VAL A 453 -21.23 0.33 -2.46
C VAL A 453 -21.78 -1.06 -2.17
N LEU A 454 -20.93 -1.94 -1.64
CA LEU A 454 -21.25 -3.32 -1.33
C LEU A 454 -21.14 -3.52 0.18
N ASP A 455 -22.27 -3.54 0.88
CA ASP A 455 -22.34 -3.77 2.33
C ASP A 455 -22.56 -5.26 2.68
N ASN A 456 -22.32 -5.64 3.93
CA ASN A 456 -22.51 -7.02 4.41
C ASN A 456 -21.66 -8.07 3.66
N GLN A 457 -20.44 -7.68 3.29
CA GLN A 457 -19.54 -8.50 2.48
C GLN A 457 -18.57 -9.34 3.34
N LYS A 458 -17.81 -10.24 2.70
CA LYS A 458 -16.73 -11.00 3.36
C LYS A 458 -15.38 -10.70 2.72
N ALA A 459 -14.41 -10.33 3.54
CA ALA A 459 -13.04 -10.09 3.09
C ALA A 459 -12.08 -11.21 3.51
N ILE A 460 -11.01 -11.39 2.76
CA ILE A 460 -9.86 -12.22 3.16
C ILE A 460 -8.62 -11.34 3.34
N THR A 461 -7.97 -11.51 4.49
CA THR A 461 -6.63 -11.00 4.78
C THR A 461 -5.59 -12.03 4.39
N VAL A 462 -4.77 -11.70 3.39
CA VAL A 462 -3.70 -12.58 2.87
C VAL A 462 -2.33 -12.16 3.35
N LYS A 463 -1.36 -13.10 3.30
CA LYS A 463 0.00 -12.86 3.79
C LYS A 463 0.88 -12.05 2.83
N GLY A 464 0.57 -12.07 1.55
CA GLY A 464 1.35 -11.40 0.50
C GLY A 464 0.64 -11.40 -0.86
N THR A 465 1.00 -10.46 -1.73
CA THR A 465 0.35 -10.30 -3.05
C THR A 465 0.70 -11.42 -4.03
N PHE A 466 1.95 -11.89 -4.02
CA PHE A 466 2.37 -13.05 -4.81
C PHE A 466 1.92 -14.39 -4.21
N LEU A 467 1.55 -14.41 -2.93
CA LEU A 467 1.17 -15.62 -2.17
C LEU A 467 -0.29 -16.00 -2.42
N GLN A 468 -0.72 -15.91 -3.67
CA GLN A 468 -2.07 -16.21 -4.14
C GLN A 468 -1.95 -16.91 -5.48
N ASN A 469 -2.75 -17.95 -5.68
CA ASN A 469 -2.84 -18.66 -6.95
C ASN A 469 -4.30 -18.85 -7.35
N ARG A 470 -4.54 -19.36 -8.56
CA ARG A 470 -5.89 -19.51 -9.09
C ARG A 470 -6.77 -20.42 -8.22
N LYS A 471 -6.25 -21.54 -7.73
CA LYS A 471 -7.00 -22.48 -6.87
C LYS A 471 -7.43 -21.82 -5.57
N PHE A 472 -6.51 -21.09 -4.94
CA PHE A 472 -6.74 -20.31 -3.73
C PHE A 472 -7.89 -19.31 -3.93
N MET A 473 -7.82 -18.50 -5.00
CA MET A 473 -8.83 -17.48 -5.25
C MET A 473 -10.19 -18.07 -5.63
N GLU A 474 -10.22 -19.15 -6.42
CA GLU A 474 -11.46 -19.85 -6.78
C GLU A 474 -12.18 -20.41 -5.55
N LEU A 475 -11.45 -20.87 -4.53
CA LEU A 475 -12.03 -21.34 -3.29
C LEU A 475 -12.75 -20.20 -2.55
N PHE A 476 -12.07 -19.10 -2.28
CA PHE A 476 -12.65 -17.97 -1.55
C PHE A 476 -13.82 -17.34 -2.31
N TYR A 477 -13.70 -17.24 -3.64
CA TYR A 477 -14.81 -16.80 -4.48
C TYR A 477 -16.06 -17.70 -4.32
N ARG A 478 -15.91 -19.03 -4.30
CA ARG A 478 -17.02 -19.97 -4.09
C ARG A 478 -17.65 -19.86 -2.70
N GLU A 479 -16.86 -19.53 -1.68
CA GLU A 479 -17.32 -19.33 -0.30
C GLU A 479 -17.94 -17.94 -0.05
N GLY A 480 -18.04 -17.12 -1.09
CA GLY A 480 -18.68 -15.80 -1.06
C GLY A 480 -17.80 -14.71 -0.47
N TYR A 481 -16.48 -14.85 -0.57
CA TYR A 481 -15.54 -13.74 -0.32
C TYR A 481 -15.45 -12.84 -1.54
N THR A 482 -15.36 -11.55 -1.28
CA THR A 482 -15.66 -10.50 -2.25
C THR A 482 -14.47 -9.59 -2.50
N ASP A 483 -13.55 -9.51 -1.55
CA ASP A 483 -12.31 -8.79 -1.68
C ASP A 483 -11.15 -9.43 -0.91
N ILE A 484 -9.94 -9.11 -1.37
CA ILE A 484 -8.65 -9.58 -0.86
C ILE A 484 -7.82 -8.38 -0.44
N GLU A 485 -7.35 -8.38 0.79
CA GLU A 485 -6.55 -7.32 1.41
C GLU A 485 -5.53 -7.93 2.39
N MET A 486 -4.80 -7.13 3.17
CA MET A 486 -3.68 -7.63 3.98
C MET A 486 -3.72 -7.21 5.46
N GLU A 487 -4.60 -6.31 5.90
CA GLU A 487 -4.47 -5.62 7.20
C GLU A 487 -5.64 -5.83 8.17
N ALA A 488 -6.86 -6.10 7.69
CA ALA A 488 -8.06 -6.18 8.51
C ALA A 488 -7.96 -7.27 9.59
N GLY A 489 -7.50 -8.47 9.23
CA GLY A 489 -7.25 -9.58 10.15
C GLY A 489 -6.28 -9.25 11.29
N PRO A 490 -5.07 -8.75 10.99
CA PRO A 490 -4.13 -8.24 11.98
C PRO A 490 -4.73 -7.18 12.91
N TYR A 491 -5.48 -6.20 12.39
CA TYR A 491 -6.17 -5.22 13.24
C TYR A 491 -7.23 -5.86 14.13
N LEU A 492 -8.07 -6.76 13.60
CA LEU A 492 -9.11 -7.45 14.36
C LEU A 492 -8.51 -8.35 15.46
N SER A 493 -7.32 -8.89 15.22
CA SER A 493 -6.54 -9.63 16.22
C SER A 493 -6.13 -8.73 17.39
N ALA A 494 -5.66 -7.51 17.12
CA ALA A 494 -5.33 -6.54 18.17
C ALA A 494 -6.58 -5.98 18.88
N LEU A 495 -7.67 -5.73 18.13
CA LEU A 495 -8.97 -5.33 18.69
C LEU A 495 -9.55 -6.39 19.63
N TYR A 496 -9.38 -7.67 19.31
CA TYR A 496 -9.75 -8.75 20.22
C TYR A 496 -8.98 -8.66 21.54
N GLU A 497 -7.66 -8.44 21.50
CA GLU A 497 -6.83 -8.33 22.70
C GLU A 497 -7.14 -7.08 23.53
N MET A 498 -7.62 -6.00 22.89
CA MET A 498 -8.14 -4.83 23.58
C MET A 498 -9.49 -5.09 24.27
N SER A 499 -10.28 -6.02 23.74
CA SER A 499 -11.66 -6.30 24.20
C SER A 499 -11.73 -7.48 25.18
N TYR A 500 -10.75 -8.40 25.16
CA TYR A 500 -10.76 -9.65 25.92
C TYR A 500 -9.42 -9.89 26.63
N PRO A 501 -9.41 -10.54 27.81
CA PRO A 501 -8.22 -10.68 28.65
C PRO A 501 -7.22 -11.75 28.17
N LYS A 502 -7.40 -12.29 26.96
CA LYS A 502 -6.53 -13.33 26.38
C LYS A 502 -6.05 -12.88 25.01
N ARG A 503 -4.88 -13.40 24.62
CA ARG A 503 -4.41 -13.34 23.23
C ARG A 503 -5.50 -13.83 22.28
N TYR A 504 -5.60 -13.26 21.08
CA TYR A 504 -6.49 -13.79 20.04
C TYR A 504 -6.24 -15.30 19.84
N PRO A 505 -7.31 -16.10 19.66
CA PRO A 505 -7.17 -17.53 19.44
C PRO A 505 -6.55 -17.81 18.06
N VAL A 506 -6.26 -19.07 17.75
CA VAL A 506 -5.74 -19.47 16.44
C VAL A 506 -6.70 -20.46 15.84
N ASN A 507 -7.06 -20.26 14.58
CA ASN A 507 -8.04 -21.07 13.88
C ASN A 507 -9.32 -21.19 14.71
N GLU A 508 -9.95 -20.06 15.06
CA GLU A 508 -11.28 -19.97 15.70
C GLU A 508 -12.25 -18.99 15.02
N ILE A 509 -13.55 -19.16 15.29
CA ILE A 509 -14.58 -18.19 14.89
C ILE A 509 -14.68 -17.17 16.02
N VAL A 510 -14.26 -15.94 15.76
CA VAL A 510 -14.18 -14.86 16.75
C VAL A 510 -15.34 -13.90 16.55
N ARG A 511 -16.10 -13.62 17.61
CA ARG A 511 -17.23 -12.68 17.57
C ARG A 511 -16.87 -11.38 18.30
N LEU A 512 -16.81 -10.29 17.57
CA LEU A 512 -16.54 -8.92 18.04
C LEU A 512 -17.78 -8.04 17.89
N TYR A 513 -18.93 -8.49 18.42
CA TYR A 513 -20.19 -7.72 18.37
C TYR A 513 -20.40 -6.78 19.56
N GLN A 514 -19.68 -7.00 20.66
CA GLN A 514 -19.80 -6.26 21.91
C GLN A 514 -18.50 -5.52 22.18
N THR A 515 -18.31 -4.39 21.50
CA THR A 515 -17.21 -3.45 21.75
C THR A 515 -17.78 -2.13 22.25
N ASP A 516 -17.05 -1.45 23.13
CA ASP A 516 -17.44 -0.14 23.68
C ASP A 516 -17.13 1.04 22.73
N PHE A 517 -16.70 0.73 21.51
CA PHE A 517 -16.26 1.66 20.49
C PHE A 517 -16.70 1.17 19.10
N ASP A 518 -16.79 2.10 18.15
CA ASP A 518 -17.14 1.80 16.76
C ASP A 518 -16.02 1.01 16.06
N ILE A 519 -16.38 0.01 15.25
CA ILE A 519 -15.48 -0.65 14.30
C ILE A 519 -16.00 -0.37 12.89
N GLY A 520 -15.25 0.38 12.10
CA GLY A 520 -15.57 0.67 10.72
C GLY A 520 -14.46 0.21 9.78
N ILE A 521 -14.78 -0.67 8.83
CA ILE A 521 -13.83 -1.14 7.81
C ILE A 521 -14.41 -0.84 6.43
N LEU A 522 -13.70 -0.04 5.65
CA LEU A 522 -14.06 0.37 4.30
C LEU A 522 -12.90 0.04 3.36
N HIS A 523 -13.11 -0.86 2.41
CA HIS A 523 -12.13 -1.14 1.37
C HIS A 523 -12.59 -0.56 0.04
N TYR A 524 -11.73 0.12 -0.70
CA TYR A 524 -12.02 0.45 -2.08
C TYR A 524 -11.26 -0.46 -3.04
N ALA A 525 -11.99 -0.98 -4.02
CA ALA A 525 -11.49 -1.91 -5.01
C ALA A 525 -10.50 -1.20 -5.94
N SER A 526 -9.23 -1.52 -5.80
CA SER A 526 -8.14 -0.85 -6.52
C SER A 526 -7.63 -1.63 -7.71
N ASP A 527 -7.84 -2.94 -7.72
CA ASP A 527 -7.46 -3.85 -8.80
C ASP A 527 -8.34 -5.10 -8.74
N THR A 528 -8.12 -6.01 -9.68
CA THR A 528 -8.68 -7.37 -9.61
C THR A 528 -7.52 -8.36 -9.61
N PRO A 529 -7.63 -9.48 -8.90
CA PRO A 529 -6.55 -10.44 -8.83
C PRO A 529 -6.32 -11.18 -10.16
N TYR A 530 -7.23 -11.03 -11.13
CA TYR A 530 -7.16 -11.62 -12.46
C TYR A 530 -6.62 -10.66 -13.53
N SER A 531 -6.61 -9.34 -13.27
CA SER A 531 -6.32 -8.35 -14.30
C SER A 531 -4.84 -7.94 -14.31
N LYS A 532 -4.10 -8.47 -15.29
CA LYS A 532 -2.73 -8.05 -15.63
C LYS A 532 -2.68 -6.53 -15.88
N GLY A 533 -1.92 -5.79 -15.06
CA GLY A 533 -1.60 -4.38 -15.29
C GLY A 533 -2.78 -3.38 -15.26
N ARG A 534 -3.99 -3.81 -14.92
CA ARG A 534 -5.15 -2.92 -14.75
C ARG A 534 -5.38 -2.65 -13.27
N ASN A 535 -4.84 -1.55 -12.78
CA ASN A 535 -5.12 -1.02 -11.44
C ASN A 535 -5.69 0.40 -11.55
N LEU A 536 -6.28 0.87 -10.45
CA LEU A 536 -6.94 2.18 -10.30
C LEU A 536 -6.02 3.36 -10.69
N GLY A 537 -4.70 3.16 -10.67
CA GLY A 537 -3.70 4.16 -11.08
C GLY A 537 -3.25 4.07 -12.54
N ALA A 538 -3.40 2.91 -13.19
CA ALA A 538 -2.85 2.61 -14.53
C ALA A 538 -3.89 2.72 -15.65
N VAL A 539 -5.19 2.61 -15.34
CA VAL A 539 -6.27 2.57 -16.33
C VAL A 539 -7.02 3.90 -16.30
N HIS A 540 -6.63 4.80 -17.22
CA HIS A 540 -7.19 6.15 -17.43
C HIS A 540 -6.80 7.21 -16.38
N THR A 541 -5.84 8.07 -16.73
CA THR A 541 -5.72 9.47 -16.24
C THR A 541 -6.04 9.74 -14.76
N SER A 542 -5.63 8.86 -13.84
CA SER A 542 -5.47 8.94 -12.37
C SER A 542 -6.45 9.73 -11.46
N TYR A 543 -7.51 10.35 -11.97
CA TYR A 543 -8.54 11.04 -11.18
C TYR A 543 -9.60 10.09 -10.61
N PHE A 544 -10.00 9.06 -11.36
CA PHE A 544 -11.08 8.16 -10.94
C PHE A 544 -10.80 7.42 -9.63
N GLY A 545 -9.53 7.17 -9.31
CA GLY A 545 -9.15 6.60 -8.02
C GLY A 545 -9.41 7.51 -6.82
N MET A 546 -9.60 8.81 -7.04
CA MET A 546 -9.97 9.76 -5.99
C MET A 546 -11.40 9.55 -5.51
N ASP A 547 -12.30 9.12 -6.38
CA ASP A 547 -13.72 9.01 -6.06
C ASP A 547 -13.99 8.08 -4.87
N PRO A 548 -13.65 6.78 -4.92
CA PRO A 548 -13.87 5.90 -3.77
C PRO A 548 -12.98 6.24 -2.58
N THR A 549 -11.75 6.73 -2.83
CA THR A 549 -10.81 7.15 -1.77
C THR A 549 -11.42 8.24 -0.89
N TYR A 550 -12.03 9.25 -1.50
CA TYR A 550 -12.65 10.36 -0.76
C TYR A 550 -14.05 10.02 -0.26
N ALA A 551 -14.81 9.17 -0.96
CA ALA A 551 -16.08 8.66 -0.44
C ALA A 551 -15.90 7.94 0.90
N THR A 552 -14.88 7.07 1.01
CA THR A 552 -14.58 6.38 2.28
C THR A 552 -14.06 7.34 3.36
N ALA A 553 -13.20 8.30 3.00
CA ALA A 553 -12.69 9.28 3.96
C ALA A 553 -13.79 10.21 4.50
N LEU A 554 -14.73 10.63 3.63
CA LEU A 554 -15.90 11.41 4.00
C LEU A 554 -16.79 10.64 4.96
N ALA A 555 -17.10 9.37 4.68
CA ALA A 555 -17.93 8.55 5.56
C ALA A 555 -17.32 8.44 6.97
N ILE A 556 -16.00 8.19 7.07
CA ILE A 556 -15.31 8.12 8.37
C ILE A 556 -15.32 9.47 9.08
N MET A 557 -14.93 10.55 8.39
CA MET A 557 -14.94 11.89 8.99
C MET A 557 -16.35 12.28 9.45
N GLN A 558 -17.36 12.03 8.62
CA GLN A 558 -18.76 12.32 8.92
C GLN A 558 -19.25 11.57 10.17
N ARG A 559 -18.85 10.30 10.34
CA ARG A 559 -19.16 9.50 11.53
C ARG A 559 -18.53 10.11 12.79
N ILE A 560 -17.23 10.43 12.74
CA ILE A 560 -16.51 11.06 13.86
C ILE A 560 -17.17 12.39 14.25
N LEU A 561 -17.43 13.25 13.27
CA LEU A 561 -18.03 14.56 13.51
C LEU A 561 -19.45 14.46 14.09
N ARG A 562 -20.28 13.51 13.62
CA ARG A 562 -21.62 13.28 14.18
C ARG A 562 -21.55 12.79 15.63
N ASN A 563 -20.64 11.88 15.94
CA ASN A 563 -20.46 11.36 17.30
C ASN A 563 -20.05 12.48 18.27
N GLU A 564 -19.18 13.40 17.85
CA GLU A 564 -18.75 14.53 18.68
C GLU A 564 -19.75 15.70 18.69
N ALA A 565 -20.54 15.91 17.64
CA ALA A 565 -21.60 16.92 17.61
C ALA A 565 -22.84 16.51 18.44
N SER A 566 -22.99 15.22 18.74
CA SER A 566 -24.11 14.67 19.52
C SER A 566 -23.86 14.57 21.03
N GLN A 567 -22.63 14.88 21.47
CA GLN A 567 -22.22 14.93 22.88
C GLN A 567 -22.49 16.31 23.46
#